data_AF-A0A9N9BMR5-F1
#
_entry.id   AF-A0A9N9BMR5-F1
#
_cell.length_a   1.000
_cell.length_b   1.000
_cell.length_c   1.000
_cell.angle_alpha   90.00
_cell.angle_beta   90.00
_cell.angle_gamma   90.00
#
_symmetry.space_group_name_H-M   'P 1'
#
loop_
_entity.id
_entity.type
_entity.pdbx_description
1 polymer ?
#
loop_
_entity_poly.entity_id
_entity_poly.type
_entity_poly.pdbx_seq_one_letter_code
_entity_poly.pdbx_strand_id
1 'polypeptide(L)'
;PSMMYPSYIKQHGFDSEQTRFSGKYGLYLYRDTKYDLDFNEEFSALHGHSLLEQAEYLNDAIRYILSLYPAARKNQQADSSTQPLPDPTAVIIIGHSMGGVVARTLFTMPNYQPGSINTILTMATPHILPPAPFDWQISKIYTDINDFWRNGYSQSVTRQNSLADLVKVVAKSLLGIVDIRRAGQTEPSQKRMTVFRKIFLTGLEDPVDFDDSYQFLDMGQRLVINGSVSAAKAYLMPIPPPAPHSTLNTFSFLTDQSLLKGSGLDILLCDVMTKEIPEHNNKIDLSVNDLTLPTAPRLSCYSVSNEASLVPASRSDIKSIIHDKSFNFLKLKVKELGDYQYIAVVFSKELVNGFLIGEFFDERITLADINTSMKDLLIDGIHIDAFPEHIALLSMLRIPVIDSSLLTYKMSIRRTGCVGKMPIFTQSISTMYESKFIVNVDDSDLNIHGQAPFVTPVPNGCGSISFHYCCNDIEGST
;
A
#
# COMPACT_ATOMS: atom_id res chain seq x y z
N PRO A 1 -0.25 18.73 -15.76
CA PRO A 1 0.55 17.55 -15.35
C PRO A 1 2.04 17.80 -15.56
N SER A 2 2.78 18.06 -14.49
CA SER A 2 4.24 17.95 -14.48
C SER A 2 4.58 16.45 -14.40
N MET A 3 4.86 15.83 -15.54
CA MET A 3 5.41 14.47 -15.57
C MET A 3 6.76 14.47 -14.86
N MET A 4 6.89 13.72 -13.75
CA MET A 4 8.18 13.50 -13.10
C MET A 4 8.71 12.15 -13.56
N TYR A 5 9.60 12.17 -14.55
CA TYR A 5 10.40 10.99 -14.89
C TYR A 5 11.42 10.76 -13.78
N PRO A 6 11.69 9.50 -13.38
CA PRO A 6 12.77 9.20 -12.46
C PRO A 6 14.07 9.69 -13.11
N SER A 7 14.69 10.69 -12.49
CA SER A 7 15.93 11.28 -12.96
C SER A 7 17.05 10.80 -12.06
N TYR A 8 17.96 10.02 -12.64
CA TYR A 8 19.15 9.51 -11.97
C TYR A 8 20.34 10.35 -12.40
N ILE A 9 21.00 10.98 -11.44
CA ILE A 9 22.21 11.78 -11.67
C ILE A 9 23.38 11.02 -11.06
N LYS A 10 24.25 10.48 -11.92
CA LYS A 10 25.46 9.79 -11.47
C LYS A 10 26.34 10.74 -10.65
N GLN A 11 26.74 10.30 -9.46
CA GLN A 11 27.61 11.08 -8.59
C GLN A 11 29.07 10.94 -9.05
N HIS A 12 29.49 11.82 -9.96
CA HIS A 12 30.86 11.79 -10.52
C HIS A 12 31.97 12.02 -9.50
N GLY A 13 31.68 12.64 -8.35
CA GLY A 13 32.64 12.80 -7.25
C GLY A 13 32.82 11.55 -6.37
N PHE A 14 32.05 10.48 -6.62
CA PHE A 14 32.24 9.18 -5.98
C PHE A 14 33.06 8.27 -6.90
N ASP A 15 34.37 8.48 -6.89
CA ASP A 15 35.33 7.85 -7.80
C ASP A 15 36.34 6.95 -7.05
N SER A 16 37.46 6.63 -7.70
CA SER A 16 38.51 5.76 -7.16
C SER A 16 39.19 6.30 -5.90
N GLU A 17 39.04 7.59 -5.59
CA GLU A 17 39.53 8.16 -4.34
C GLU A 17 38.62 7.82 -3.15
N GLN A 18 37.32 7.59 -3.42
CA GLN A 18 36.31 7.30 -2.38
C GLN A 18 36.11 5.81 -2.17
N THR A 19 36.17 5.01 -3.24
CA THR A 19 36.06 3.56 -3.14
C THR A 19 36.78 2.87 -4.29
N ARG A 20 37.42 1.75 -3.96
CA ARG A 20 38.09 0.88 -4.95
C ARG A 20 37.13 0.26 -5.96
N PHE A 21 35.82 0.26 -5.66
CA PHE A 21 34.79 -0.32 -6.53
C PHE A 21 34.10 0.70 -7.45
N SER A 22 34.60 1.94 -7.55
CA SER A 22 34.00 3.00 -8.38
C SER A 22 33.96 2.68 -9.88
N GLY A 23 34.84 1.80 -10.36
CA GLY A 23 34.79 1.25 -11.73
C GLY A 23 33.82 0.09 -11.92
N LYS A 24 33.29 -0.49 -10.82
CA LYS A 24 32.45 -1.69 -10.79
C LYS A 24 30.99 -1.37 -10.45
N TYR A 25 30.76 -0.45 -9.51
CA TYR A 25 29.44 -0.07 -9.01
C TYR A 25 29.20 1.44 -9.18
N GLY A 26 27.92 1.83 -9.21
CA GLY A 26 27.51 3.22 -9.42
C GLY A 26 26.74 3.79 -8.22
N LEU A 27 26.92 5.09 -7.95
CA LEU A 27 26.10 5.86 -7.02
C LEU A 27 25.30 6.89 -7.81
N TYR A 28 23.98 6.88 -7.66
CA TYR A 28 23.08 7.78 -8.38
C TYR A 28 22.24 8.58 -7.38
N LEU A 29 22.07 9.87 -7.65
CA LEU A 29 21.10 10.70 -6.97
C LEU A 29 19.77 10.63 -7.72
N TYR A 30 18.74 10.17 -7.01
CA TYR A 30 17.35 10.18 -7.44
C TYR A 30 16.69 11.50 -7.04
N ARG A 31 15.96 12.13 -7.98
CA ARG A 31 15.28 13.42 -7.76
C ARG A 31 14.23 13.28 -6.63
N ASP A 32 14.23 14.23 -5.69
CA ASP A 32 13.66 14.21 -4.31
C ASP A 32 14.63 13.80 -3.17
N THR A 33 15.94 14.02 -3.34
CA THR A 33 17.01 13.88 -2.32
C THR A 33 17.38 12.45 -1.88
N LYS A 34 16.99 11.44 -2.65
CA LYS A 34 17.33 10.03 -2.36
C LYS A 34 18.56 9.58 -3.14
N TYR A 35 19.34 8.67 -2.58
CA TYR A 35 20.48 8.05 -3.26
C TYR A 35 20.19 6.58 -3.54
N ASP A 36 20.55 6.14 -4.74
CA ASP A 36 20.39 4.77 -5.21
C ASP A 36 21.75 4.17 -5.61
N LEU A 37 21.91 2.87 -5.39
CA LEU A 37 23.16 2.15 -5.62
C LEU A 37 22.96 1.09 -6.68
N ASP A 38 23.81 1.15 -7.70
CA ASP A 38 23.82 0.18 -8.79
C ASP A 38 24.93 -0.83 -8.58
N PHE A 39 24.53 -2.08 -8.37
CA PHE A 39 25.42 -3.22 -8.21
C PHE A 39 25.70 -3.97 -9.52
N ASN A 40 25.38 -3.36 -10.68
CA ASN A 40 25.63 -3.89 -12.03
C ASN A 40 25.02 -5.27 -12.27
N GLU A 41 23.82 -5.52 -11.72
CA GLU A 41 23.06 -6.78 -11.83
C GLU A 41 23.85 -8.05 -11.49
N GLU A 42 24.91 -7.96 -10.66
CA GLU A 42 25.65 -9.16 -10.26
C GLU A 42 24.77 -10.14 -9.49
N PHE A 43 25.01 -11.44 -9.70
CA PHE A 43 24.30 -12.54 -9.05
C PHE A 43 24.65 -12.65 -7.55
N SER A 44 24.41 -11.62 -6.74
CA SER A 44 24.61 -11.61 -5.28
C SER A 44 23.83 -12.73 -4.57
N ALA A 45 22.78 -13.24 -5.20
CA ALA A 45 22.03 -14.40 -4.73
C ALA A 45 22.81 -15.72 -4.80
N LEU A 46 23.92 -15.78 -5.57
CA LEU A 46 24.64 -17.01 -5.93
C LEU A 46 26.13 -16.99 -5.53
N HIS A 47 26.68 -15.84 -5.07
CA HIS A 47 28.09 -15.72 -4.74
C HIS A 47 28.37 -14.87 -3.49
N GLY A 48 29.02 -15.45 -2.48
CA GLY A 48 29.21 -14.82 -1.18
C GLY A 48 30.18 -13.63 -1.20
N HIS A 49 31.22 -13.70 -2.04
CA HIS A 49 32.17 -12.61 -2.17
C HIS A 49 31.52 -11.31 -2.69
N SER A 50 30.59 -11.43 -3.64
CA SER A 50 29.85 -10.29 -4.18
C SER A 50 29.02 -9.56 -3.10
N LEU A 51 28.44 -10.28 -2.13
CA LEU A 51 27.70 -9.66 -1.02
C LEU A 51 28.61 -8.81 -0.11
N LEU A 52 29.83 -9.31 0.17
CA LEU A 52 30.79 -8.59 1.00
C LEU A 52 31.32 -7.34 0.29
N GLU A 53 31.61 -7.42 -1.01
CA GLU A 53 32.02 -6.26 -1.81
C GLU A 53 30.91 -5.20 -1.88
N GLN A 54 29.66 -5.61 -2.09
CA GLN A 54 28.52 -4.71 -2.12
C GLN A 54 28.29 -4.04 -0.76
N ALA A 55 28.51 -4.76 0.33
CA ALA A 55 28.41 -4.24 1.69
C ALA A 55 29.55 -3.24 2.01
N GLU A 56 30.77 -3.53 1.56
CA GLU A 56 31.91 -2.62 1.66
C GLU A 56 31.65 -1.32 0.89
N TYR A 57 31.22 -1.44 -0.37
CA TYR A 57 30.88 -0.31 -1.22
C TYR A 57 29.73 0.53 -0.65
N LEU A 58 28.70 -0.11 -0.08
CA LEU A 58 27.59 0.58 0.58
C LEU A 58 28.08 1.43 1.78
N ASN A 59 29.00 0.92 2.60
CA ASN A 59 29.60 1.71 3.68
C ASN A 59 30.38 2.94 3.16
N ASP A 60 31.15 2.77 2.09
CA ASP A 60 31.89 3.88 1.45
C ASP A 60 30.94 4.93 0.89
N ALA A 61 29.84 4.49 0.26
CA ALA A 61 28.81 5.37 -0.29
C ALA A 61 28.10 6.17 0.82
N ILE A 62 27.77 5.55 1.96
CA ILE A 62 27.16 6.22 3.10
C ILE A 62 28.08 7.30 3.65
N ARG A 63 29.37 6.99 3.80
CA ARG A 63 30.39 7.96 4.24
C ARG A 63 30.45 9.16 3.29
N TYR A 64 30.47 8.89 1.99
CA TYR A 64 30.46 9.94 0.97
C TYR A 64 29.19 10.78 1.04
N ILE A 65 28.00 10.16 1.13
CA ILE A 65 26.71 10.87 1.23
C ILE A 65 26.69 11.80 2.44
N LEU A 66 27.12 11.33 3.61
CA LEU A 66 27.19 12.15 4.83
C LEU A 66 28.17 13.33 4.66
N SER A 67 29.27 13.14 3.94
CA SER A 67 30.24 14.21 3.64
C SER A 67 29.70 15.33 2.74
N LEU A 68 28.62 15.10 1.98
CA LEU A 68 28.05 16.11 1.08
C LEU A 68 27.28 17.20 1.84
N TYR A 69 26.72 16.87 3.01
CA TYR A 69 25.83 17.75 3.76
C TYR A 69 26.53 18.98 4.36
N PRO A 70 27.72 18.87 4.99
CA PRO A 70 28.42 20.05 5.52
C PRO A 70 28.73 21.10 4.46
N ALA A 71 29.06 20.69 3.23
CA ALA A 71 29.34 21.60 2.12
C ALA A 71 28.05 22.19 1.53
N ALA A 72 27.02 21.36 1.34
CA ALA A 72 25.72 21.80 0.81
C ALA A 72 25.03 22.82 1.74
N ARG A 73 25.13 22.63 3.07
CA ARG A 73 24.48 23.51 4.06
C ARG A 73 25.21 24.82 4.29
N LYS A 74 26.54 24.86 4.17
CA LYS A 74 27.32 26.11 4.13
C LYS A 74 26.90 27.03 2.99
N ASN A 75 26.56 26.45 1.82
CA ASN A 75 26.08 27.22 0.67
C ASN A 75 24.63 27.72 0.83
N GLN A 76 23.80 27.04 1.62
CA GLN A 76 22.41 27.46 1.92
C GLN A 76 22.33 28.54 3.01
N GLN A 77 23.30 28.60 3.94
CA GLN A 77 23.38 29.64 4.98
C GLN A 77 23.69 31.06 4.45
N ALA A 78 23.98 31.22 3.16
CA ALA A 78 24.11 32.52 2.51
C ALA A 78 22.74 33.20 2.26
N ASP A 79 21.62 32.49 2.44
CA ASP A 79 20.27 33.01 2.28
C ASP A 79 19.63 33.25 3.67
N SER A 80 19.57 34.53 4.06
CA SER A 80 19.34 35.02 5.44
C SER A 80 17.95 34.76 6.04
N SER A 81 17.12 33.89 5.46
CA SER A 81 15.74 33.63 5.89
C SER A 81 15.48 32.23 6.47
N THR A 82 16.49 31.37 6.61
CA THR A 82 16.32 29.99 7.09
C THR A 82 17.13 29.68 8.36
N GLN A 83 16.49 29.07 9.37
CA GLN A 83 17.19 28.60 10.57
C GLN A 83 18.20 27.49 10.20
N PRO A 84 19.42 27.49 10.77
CA PRO A 84 20.44 26.49 10.45
C PRO A 84 20.03 25.10 10.96
N LEU A 85 19.85 24.15 10.05
CA LEU A 85 19.60 22.74 10.37
C LEU A 85 20.92 22.04 10.78
N PRO A 86 20.92 21.11 11.76
CA PRO A 86 22.11 20.36 12.19
C PRO A 86 22.49 19.24 11.20
N ASP A 87 23.78 19.09 10.89
CA ASP A 87 24.26 18.12 9.90
C ASP A 87 23.79 16.69 10.24
N PRO A 88 23.26 15.94 9.25
CA PRO A 88 22.83 14.57 9.48
C PRO A 88 24.04 13.70 9.81
N THR A 89 23.93 12.91 10.86
CA THR A 89 24.97 11.96 11.27
C THR A 89 24.68 10.53 10.82
N ALA A 90 23.48 10.27 10.29
CA ALA A 90 23.03 8.94 9.92
C ALA A 90 22.11 8.95 8.69
N VAL A 91 22.01 7.80 8.01
CA VAL A 91 21.10 7.57 6.89
C VAL A 91 20.06 6.48 7.20
N ILE A 92 18.99 6.44 6.40
CA ILE A 92 18.01 5.36 6.35
C ILE A 92 18.31 4.54 5.10
N ILE A 93 18.37 3.21 5.24
CA ILE A 93 18.59 2.29 4.12
C ILE A 93 17.27 1.59 3.79
N ILE A 94 16.92 1.56 2.51
CA ILE A 94 15.81 0.76 1.99
C ILE A 94 16.39 -0.30 1.06
N GLY A 95 16.33 -1.56 1.46
CA GLY A 95 16.84 -2.69 0.69
C GLY A 95 15.71 -3.54 0.11
N HIS A 96 15.75 -3.82 -1.19
CA HIS A 96 14.83 -4.74 -1.84
C HIS A 96 15.55 -6.06 -2.18
N SER A 97 14.90 -7.21 -1.99
CA SER A 97 15.45 -8.53 -2.26
C SER A 97 16.84 -8.69 -1.61
N MET A 98 17.87 -9.09 -2.35
CA MET A 98 19.25 -9.23 -1.86
C MET A 98 19.86 -7.91 -1.37
N GLY A 99 19.37 -6.74 -1.78
CA GLY A 99 19.83 -5.45 -1.26
C GLY A 99 19.56 -5.28 0.24
N GLY A 100 18.54 -5.94 0.79
CA GLY A 100 18.31 -5.99 2.24
C GLY A 100 19.31 -6.89 2.97
N VAL A 101 19.84 -7.92 2.32
CA VAL A 101 20.93 -8.76 2.86
C VAL A 101 22.22 -7.95 2.88
N VAL A 102 22.54 -7.25 1.79
CA VAL A 102 23.69 -6.33 1.71
C VAL A 102 23.61 -5.27 2.81
N ALA A 103 22.43 -4.66 3.02
CA ALA A 103 22.18 -3.69 4.07
C ALA A 103 22.43 -4.24 5.49
N ARG A 104 22.13 -5.53 5.74
CA ARG A 104 22.43 -6.18 7.02
C ARG A 104 23.88 -6.61 7.16
N THR A 105 24.54 -6.91 6.04
CA THR A 105 25.93 -7.37 5.97
C THR A 105 26.91 -6.24 6.27
N LEU A 106 26.61 -5.00 5.88
CA LEU A 106 27.53 -3.88 6.07
C LEU A 106 28.01 -3.71 7.53
N PHE A 107 27.20 -4.09 8.53
CA PHE A 107 27.55 -3.96 9.95
C PHE A 107 28.65 -4.91 10.39
N THR A 108 28.85 -6.01 9.65
CA THR A 108 29.94 -6.96 9.88
C THR A 108 31.22 -6.53 9.15
N MET A 109 31.17 -5.49 8.33
CA MET A 109 32.31 -5.01 7.56
C MET A 109 33.19 -4.08 8.39
N PRO A 110 34.52 -4.12 8.21
CA PRO A 110 35.45 -3.31 8.99
C PRO A 110 35.36 -1.81 8.70
N ASN A 111 34.83 -1.42 7.54
CA ASN A 111 34.67 -0.01 7.15
C ASN A 111 33.34 0.61 7.62
N TYR A 112 32.53 -0.12 8.39
CA TYR A 112 31.30 0.43 8.97
C TYR A 112 31.61 1.52 10.00
N GLN A 113 30.96 2.68 9.86
CA GLN A 113 31.05 3.77 10.81
C GLN A 113 29.91 3.67 11.84
N PRO A 114 30.21 3.44 13.14
CA PRO A 114 29.17 3.32 14.16
C PRO A 114 28.27 4.55 14.22
N GLY A 115 26.95 4.35 14.16
CA GLY A 115 25.97 5.43 14.21
C GLY A 115 25.68 6.11 12.87
N SER A 116 26.35 5.70 11.78
CA SER A 116 26.08 6.20 10.42
C SER A 116 24.75 5.71 9.83
N ILE A 117 24.10 4.73 10.45
CA ILE A 117 22.82 4.17 10.01
C ILE A 117 21.87 4.10 11.20
N ASN A 118 20.68 4.68 11.05
CA ASN A 118 19.65 4.65 12.09
C ASN A 118 18.56 3.62 11.82
N THR A 119 18.24 3.35 10.55
CA THR A 119 17.10 2.51 10.19
C THR A 119 17.38 1.74 8.90
N ILE A 120 17.01 0.46 8.89
CA ILE A 120 17.00 -0.39 7.70
C ILE A 120 15.56 -0.87 7.49
N LEU A 121 14.99 -0.53 6.33
CA LEU A 121 13.76 -1.12 5.83
C LEU A 121 14.12 -2.15 4.77
N THR A 122 13.56 -3.35 4.87
CA THR A 122 13.81 -4.42 3.89
C THR A 122 12.52 -4.90 3.27
N MET A 123 12.53 -5.17 1.97
CA MET A 123 11.36 -5.58 1.19
C MET A 123 11.69 -6.84 0.40
N ALA A 124 10.85 -7.88 0.52
CA ALA A 124 11.05 -9.17 -0.14
C ALA A 124 12.47 -9.77 0.07
N THR A 125 13.12 -9.44 1.19
CA THR A 125 14.50 -9.83 1.47
C THR A 125 14.57 -11.22 2.11
N PRO A 126 15.37 -12.16 1.57
CA PRO A 126 15.50 -13.50 2.11
C PRO A 126 16.43 -13.49 3.34
N HIS A 127 15.88 -13.21 4.54
CA HIS A 127 16.65 -13.01 5.77
C HIS A 127 17.16 -14.28 6.46
N ILE A 128 16.46 -15.39 6.26
CA ILE A 128 16.69 -16.64 7.00
C ILE A 128 17.73 -17.50 6.29
N LEU A 129 17.58 -17.66 4.98
CA LEU A 129 18.43 -18.49 4.12
C LEU A 129 18.58 -17.83 2.75
N PRO A 130 19.72 -18.00 2.07
CA PRO A 130 19.88 -17.51 0.71
C PRO A 130 18.90 -18.22 -0.25
N PRO A 131 18.40 -17.52 -1.28
CA PRO A 131 17.50 -18.12 -2.28
C PRO A 131 18.09 -19.35 -2.95
N ALA A 132 19.41 -19.38 -3.13
CA ALA A 132 20.11 -20.58 -3.57
C ALA A 132 21.51 -20.68 -2.94
N PRO A 133 21.74 -21.65 -2.02
CA PRO A 133 23.01 -21.81 -1.31
C PRO A 133 24.04 -22.59 -2.15
N PHE A 134 24.37 -22.11 -3.35
CA PHE A 134 25.35 -22.79 -4.22
C PHE A 134 26.80 -22.64 -3.74
N ASP A 135 27.06 -21.74 -2.79
CA ASP A 135 28.38 -21.42 -2.25
C ASP A 135 28.36 -21.48 -0.71
N TRP A 136 29.31 -22.21 -0.12
CA TRP A 136 29.48 -22.32 1.32
C TRP A 136 29.73 -20.96 1.99
N GLN A 137 30.35 -20.02 1.26
CA GLN A 137 30.65 -18.69 1.75
C GLN A 137 29.36 -17.89 1.99
N ILE A 138 28.33 -18.06 1.16
CA ILE A 138 27.02 -17.41 1.38
C ILE A 138 26.39 -17.92 2.66
N SER A 139 26.37 -19.23 2.87
CA SER A 139 25.83 -19.82 4.09
C SER A 139 26.55 -19.30 5.34
N LYS A 140 27.88 -19.17 5.27
CA LYS A 140 28.68 -18.57 6.35
C LYS A 140 28.32 -17.10 6.58
N ILE A 141 28.20 -16.30 5.52
CA ILE A 141 27.80 -14.88 5.61
C ILE A 141 26.43 -14.75 6.29
N TYR A 142 25.47 -15.60 5.93
CA TYR A 142 24.15 -15.62 6.57
C TYR A 142 24.22 -15.96 8.05
N THR A 143 25.08 -16.92 8.43
CA THR A 143 25.35 -17.23 9.85
C THR A 143 25.98 -16.04 10.56
N ASP A 144 27.04 -15.46 10.00
CA ASP A 144 27.77 -14.32 10.59
C ASP A 144 26.85 -13.09 10.78
N ILE A 145 26.00 -12.78 9.79
CA ILE A 145 24.98 -11.74 9.88
C ILE A 145 24.01 -12.07 11.01
N ASN A 146 23.39 -13.25 10.97
CA ASN A 146 22.36 -13.59 11.95
C ASN A 146 22.91 -13.66 13.37
N ASP A 147 24.15 -14.13 13.56
CA ASP A 147 24.82 -14.15 14.84
C ASP A 147 25.17 -12.74 15.32
N PHE A 148 25.68 -11.85 14.45
CA PHE A 148 25.90 -10.45 14.78
C PHE A 148 24.63 -9.79 15.32
N TRP A 149 23.51 -9.93 14.59
CA TRP A 149 22.23 -9.35 15.00
C TRP A 149 21.69 -10.01 16.27
N ARG A 150 21.71 -11.35 16.37
CA ARG A 150 21.28 -12.09 17.58
C ARG A 150 22.07 -11.70 18.81
N ASN A 151 23.40 -11.58 18.69
CA ASN A 151 24.28 -11.19 19.77
C ASN A 151 24.05 -9.72 20.17
N GLY A 152 23.79 -8.84 19.21
CA GLY A 152 23.39 -7.46 19.46
C GLY A 152 22.07 -7.35 20.24
N TYR A 153 21.12 -8.26 20.00
CA TYR A 153 19.87 -8.35 20.76
C TYR A 153 20.03 -9.04 22.13
N SER A 154 21.02 -9.92 22.31
CA SER A 154 21.21 -10.68 23.56
C SER A 154 22.07 -9.98 24.61
N GLN A 155 22.79 -8.91 24.26
CA GLN A 155 23.56 -8.12 25.23
C GLN A 155 22.64 -7.26 26.10
N SER A 156 22.87 -7.25 27.42
CA SER A 156 22.11 -6.41 28.36
C SER A 156 22.26 -4.94 27.99
N VAL A 157 21.19 -4.18 28.22
CA VAL A 157 21.06 -2.75 27.90
C VAL A 157 22.13 -1.92 28.62
N THR A 158 23.31 -1.79 28.01
CA THR A 158 24.32 -0.79 28.35
C THR A 158 24.20 0.41 27.40
N ARG A 159 24.55 1.60 27.89
CA ARG A 159 24.34 2.94 27.28
C ARG A 159 25.00 3.17 25.90
N GLN A 160 25.58 2.15 25.26
CA GLN A 160 26.24 2.24 23.95
C GLN A 160 25.47 1.53 22.82
N ASN A 161 24.33 0.91 23.10
CA ASN A 161 23.54 0.23 22.08
C ASN A 161 22.56 1.21 21.42
N SER A 162 22.80 1.58 20.15
CA SER A 162 21.89 2.40 19.34
C SER A 162 20.51 1.75 19.12
N LEU A 163 20.39 0.45 19.40
CA LEU A 163 19.14 -0.33 19.36
C LEU A 163 18.45 -0.46 20.73
N ALA A 164 19.08 -0.03 21.82
CA ALA A 164 18.54 -0.20 23.17
C ALA A 164 17.18 0.48 23.35
N ASP A 165 16.97 1.61 22.70
CA ASP A 165 15.74 2.37 22.87
C ASP A 165 14.59 1.76 22.06
N LEU A 166 14.86 1.23 20.86
CA LEU A 166 13.86 0.45 20.10
C LEU A 166 13.52 -0.87 20.81
N VAL A 167 14.52 -1.61 21.29
CA VAL A 167 14.32 -2.86 22.03
C VAL A 167 13.58 -2.61 23.34
N LYS A 168 13.86 -1.52 24.07
CA LYS A 168 13.06 -1.12 25.25
C LYS A 168 11.62 -0.81 24.88
N VAL A 169 11.39 -0.07 23.80
CA VAL A 169 10.04 0.32 23.34
C VAL A 169 9.23 -0.92 22.96
N VAL A 170 9.82 -1.83 22.19
CA VAL A 170 9.18 -3.09 21.77
C VAL A 170 9.04 -4.07 22.96
N ALA A 171 10.05 -4.21 23.81
CA ALA A 171 9.95 -5.08 24.99
C ALA A 171 8.90 -4.56 25.99
N LYS A 172 8.83 -3.23 26.20
CA LYS A 172 7.81 -2.59 27.04
C LYS A 172 6.42 -2.73 26.45
N SER A 173 6.28 -2.70 25.12
CA SER A 173 4.99 -2.92 24.46
C SER A 173 4.53 -4.38 24.60
N LEU A 174 5.43 -5.34 24.41
CA LEU A 174 5.13 -6.77 24.56
C LEU A 174 4.84 -7.15 26.02
N LEU A 175 5.59 -6.63 26.98
CA LEU A 175 5.31 -6.84 28.42
C LEU A 175 4.00 -6.19 28.85
N GLY A 176 3.63 -5.04 28.27
CA GLY A 176 2.40 -4.33 28.59
C GLY A 176 1.12 -5.05 28.13
N ILE A 177 1.24 -6.07 27.27
CA ILE A 177 0.10 -6.84 26.74
C ILE A 177 0.00 -8.27 27.29
N VAL A 178 0.93 -8.70 28.14
CA VAL A 178 0.96 -10.06 28.71
C VAL A 178 0.18 -10.09 30.03
N ASP A 179 -0.78 -11.01 30.16
CA ASP A 179 -1.41 -11.35 31.45
C ASP A 179 -1.41 -12.87 31.63
N ILE A 180 -0.48 -13.34 32.46
CA ILE A 180 -0.25 -14.76 32.74
C ILE A 180 -1.42 -15.43 33.48
N ARG A 181 -2.36 -14.64 34.02
CA ARG A 181 -3.54 -15.15 34.75
C ARG A 181 -4.68 -15.53 33.82
N ARG A 182 -4.55 -15.28 32.51
CA ARG A 182 -5.54 -15.58 31.49
C ARG A 182 -5.08 -16.75 30.63
N ALA A 183 -6.03 -17.57 30.16
CA ALA A 183 -5.73 -18.73 29.31
C ALA A 183 -4.99 -18.37 28.01
N GLY A 184 -5.25 -17.18 27.43
CA GLY A 184 -4.56 -16.68 26.24
C GLY A 184 -3.22 -15.97 26.51
N GLN A 185 -2.76 -15.95 27.77
CA GLN A 185 -1.50 -15.34 28.24
C GLN A 185 -1.30 -13.87 27.85
N THR A 186 -2.34 -13.21 27.38
CA THR A 186 -2.33 -11.84 26.88
C THR A 186 -3.64 -11.13 27.27
N GLU A 187 -3.56 -9.81 27.37
CA GLU A 187 -4.70 -8.93 27.65
C GLU A 187 -5.71 -8.92 26.48
N PRO A 188 -6.97 -8.52 26.69
CA PRO A 188 -7.96 -8.38 25.62
C PRO A 188 -7.50 -7.43 24.51
N SER A 189 -7.93 -7.69 23.28
CA SER A 189 -7.56 -6.93 22.08
C SER A 189 -7.55 -5.41 22.29
N GLN A 190 -8.63 -4.85 22.85
CA GLN A 190 -8.76 -3.42 23.15
C GLN A 190 -7.65 -2.89 24.06
N LYS A 191 -7.35 -3.59 25.17
CA LYS A 191 -6.31 -3.16 26.12
C LYS A 191 -4.91 -3.29 25.53
N ARG A 192 -4.68 -4.31 24.68
CA ARG A 192 -3.43 -4.45 23.91
C ARG A 192 -3.26 -3.32 22.92
N MET A 193 -4.32 -2.97 22.20
CA MET A 193 -4.32 -1.90 21.22
C MET A 193 -4.07 -0.54 21.89
N THR A 194 -4.63 -0.26 23.06
CA THR A 194 -4.34 0.97 23.83
C THR A 194 -2.87 1.07 24.24
N VAL A 195 -2.26 -0.05 24.68
CA VAL A 195 -0.84 -0.11 25.03
C VAL A 195 0.03 0.12 23.79
N PHE A 196 -0.29 -0.50 22.66
CA PHE A 196 0.43 -0.31 21.41
C PHE A 196 0.28 1.12 20.87
N ARG A 197 -0.92 1.69 20.88
CA ARG A 197 -1.18 3.07 20.47
C ARG A 197 -0.35 4.06 21.29
N LYS A 198 -0.32 3.91 22.61
CA LYS A 198 0.47 4.77 23.51
C LYS A 198 1.98 4.71 23.26
N ILE A 199 2.48 3.59 22.73
CA ILE A 199 3.92 3.33 22.60
C ILE A 199 4.42 3.60 21.17
N PHE A 200 3.59 3.36 20.15
CA PHE A 200 3.98 3.37 18.75
C PHE A 200 3.38 4.49 17.91
N LEU A 201 2.33 5.17 18.39
CA LEU A 201 1.81 6.37 17.72
C LEU A 201 2.56 7.61 18.18
N THR A 202 2.68 8.57 17.26
CA THR A 202 3.52 9.76 17.44
C THR A 202 2.85 10.86 18.25
N GLY A 203 1.54 10.75 18.50
CA GLY A 203 0.75 11.80 19.11
C GLY A 203 0.55 13.01 18.19
N LEU A 204 0.93 12.89 16.91
CA LEU A 204 0.68 13.87 15.84
C LEU A 204 -0.56 13.51 15.00
N GLU A 205 -1.26 12.45 15.39
CA GLU A 205 -2.54 12.10 14.83
C GLU A 205 -3.61 13.01 15.46
N ASP A 206 -3.93 14.12 14.78
CA ASP A 206 -4.96 15.04 15.23
C ASP A 206 -6.30 14.29 15.32
N PRO A 207 -6.99 14.29 16.48
CA PRO A 207 -8.38 13.87 16.52
C PRO A 207 -9.18 14.84 15.63
N VAL A 208 -9.74 14.30 14.55
CA VAL A 208 -10.59 15.07 13.64
C VAL A 208 -11.91 15.32 14.36
N ASP A 209 -12.09 16.53 14.90
CA ASP A 209 -13.42 17.04 15.25
C ASP A 209 -14.15 17.33 13.94
N PHE A 210 -15.25 16.64 13.70
CA PHE A 210 -16.11 16.88 12.55
C PHE A 210 -17.02 18.06 12.86
N ASP A 211 -16.94 19.11 12.04
CA ASP A 211 -17.94 20.17 12.00
C ASP A 211 -19.28 19.59 11.49
N ASP A 212 -20.41 20.23 11.82
CA ASP A 212 -21.79 19.72 11.83
C ASP A 212 -22.39 19.24 10.47
N SER A 213 -21.58 19.00 9.44
CA SER A 213 -22.03 18.60 8.10
C SER A 213 -21.66 17.15 7.70
N TYR A 214 -21.85 16.21 8.60
CA TYR A 214 -21.75 14.77 8.29
C TYR A 214 -23.12 14.18 7.91
N GLN A 215 -23.11 13.21 7.00
CA GLN A 215 -24.27 12.44 6.56
C GLN A 215 -24.04 10.95 6.84
N PHE A 216 -24.84 10.38 7.73
CA PHE A 216 -24.90 8.94 7.90
C PHE A 216 -25.64 8.30 6.73
N LEU A 217 -25.07 7.21 6.23
CA LEU A 217 -25.71 6.35 5.23
C LEU A 217 -26.29 5.13 5.92
N ASP A 218 -27.37 4.60 5.36
CA ASP A 218 -27.98 3.35 5.83
C ASP A 218 -27.05 2.16 5.55
N MET A 219 -27.23 1.08 6.31
CA MET A 219 -26.43 -0.13 6.13
C MET A 219 -26.60 -0.71 4.72
N GLY A 220 -25.48 -0.85 4.00
CA GLY A 220 -25.47 -1.34 2.61
C GLY A 220 -25.91 -0.31 1.58
N GLN A 221 -26.21 0.94 1.98
CA GLN A 221 -26.51 2.01 1.04
C GLN A 221 -25.27 2.37 0.22
N ARG A 222 -25.44 2.38 -1.10
CA ARG A 222 -24.39 2.79 -2.06
C ARG A 222 -24.24 4.31 -2.05
N LEU A 223 -23.00 4.79 -1.87
CA LEU A 223 -22.63 6.18 -2.02
C LEU A 223 -22.30 6.44 -3.49
N VAL A 224 -23.15 7.19 -4.19
CA VAL A 224 -22.89 7.65 -5.55
C VAL A 224 -22.86 9.16 -5.55
N ILE A 225 -21.77 9.73 -6.04
CA ILE A 225 -21.66 11.15 -6.31
C ILE A 225 -21.26 11.33 -7.76
N ASN A 226 -22.03 12.14 -8.48
CA ASN A 226 -21.74 12.55 -9.86
C ASN A 226 -21.90 14.08 -9.92
N GLY A 227 -20.80 14.82 -10.02
CA GLY A 227 -20.81 16.28 -10.01
C GLY A 227 -20.04 16.89 -8.84
N SER A 228 -20.46 18.07 -8.40
CA SER A 228 -19.76 18.85 -7.38
C SER A 228 -20.31 18.65 -5.97
N VAL A 229 -19.42 18.60 -4.98
CA VAL A 229 -19.75 18.49 -3.54
C VAL A 229 -19.03 19.60 -2.80
N SER A 230 -19.76 20.24 -1.87
CA SER A 230 -19.20 21.27 -1.00
C SER A 230 -18.02 20.75 -0.19
N ALA A 231 -17.03 21.60 0.05
CA ALA A 231 -16.03 21.37 1.08
C ALA A 231 -16.72 21.22 2.45
N ALA A 232 -16.07 20.52 3.37
CA ALA A 232 -16.48 20.19 4.74
C ALA A 232 -17.53 19.08 4.91
N LYS A 233 -18.02 18.46 3.83
CA LYS A 233 -18.99 17.34 3.95
C LYS A 233 -18.29 16.02 4.26
N ALA A 234 -18.86 15.23 5.16
CA ALA A 234 -18.42 13.85 5.42
C ALA A 234 -19.56 12.85 5.23
N TYR A 235 -19.28 11.70 4.62
CA TYR A 235 -20.23 10.60 4.47
C TYR A 235 -19.77 9.41 5.30
N LEU A 236 -20.59 8.98 6.25
CA LEU A 236 -20.29 7.87 7.15
C LEU A 236 -21.06 6.63 6.70
N MET A 237 -20.33 5.63 6.21
CA MET A 237 -20.88 4.33 5.80
C MET A 237 -20.67 3.31 6.92
N PRO A 238 -21.74 2.75 7.52
CA PRO A 238 -21.60 1.74 8.58
C PRO A 238 -21.03 0.44 8.00
N ILE A 239 -20.02 -0.09 8.68
CA ILE A 239 -19.41 -1.38 8.33
C ILE A 239 -20.39 -2.49 8.73
N PRO A 240 -20.78 -3.37 7.81
CA PRO A 240 -21.73 -4.44 8.11
C PRO A 240 -21.12 -5.45 9.11
N PRO A 241 -21.92 -6.00 10.04
CA PRO A 241 -21.43 -7.00 10.98
C PRO A 241 -20.99 -8.26 10.23
N PRO A 242 -19.97 -8.98 10.72
CA PRO A 242 -19.50 -10.20 10.08
C PRO A 242 -20.60 -11.28 10.04
N ALA A 243 -20.46 -12.20 9.08
CA ALA A 243 -21.36 -13.36 8.94
C ALA A 243 -21.53 -14.10 10.29
N PRO A 244 -22.76 -14.52 10.64
CA PRO A 244 -23.93 -14.68 9.77
C PRO A 244 -24.88 -13.47 9.71
N HIS A 245 -24.56 -12.35 10.37
CA HIS A 245 -25.52 -11.25 10.56
C HIS A 245 -25.68 -10.34 9.33
N SER A 246 -24.71 -10.32 8.43
CA SER A 246 -24.81 -9.66 7.12
C SER A 246 -24.16 -10.54 6.05
N THR A 247 -24.69 -10.44 4.83
CA THR A 247 -24.13 -11.08 3.63
C THR A 247 -23.03 -10.22 2.99
N LEU A 248 -23.06 -8.90 3.26
CA LEU A 248 -22.08 -7.94 2.76
C LEU A 248 -20.71 -8.20 3.39
N ASN A 249 -19.72 -8.52 2.57
CA ASN A 249 -18.40 -8.99 3.03
C ASN A 249 -17.22 -8.21 2.47
N THR A 250 -17.46 -7.33 1.49
CA THR A 250 -16.42 -6.58 0.80
C THR A 250 -16.89 -5.15 0.57
N PHE A 251 -16.01 -4.20 0.82
CA PHE A 251 -16.16 -2.80 0.44
C PHE A 251 -15.38 -2.53 -0.83
N SER A 252 -15.98 -1.81 -1.78
CA SER A 252 -15.28 -1.25 -2.93
C SER A 252 -15.53 0.24 -3.04
N PHE A 253 -14.51 0.95 -3.51
CA PHE A 253 -14.55 2.37 -3.75
C PHE A 253 -13.83 2.70 -5.05
N LEU A 254 -14.45 3.53 -5.89
CA LEU A 254 -13.91 3.98 -7.17
C LEU A 254 -14.14 5.47 -7.33
N THR A 255 -13.10 6.21 -7.72
CA THR A 255 -13.20 7.65 -8.02
C THR A 255 -12.21 8.08 -9.10
N ASP A 256 -12.53 9.16 -9.81
CA ASP A 256 -11.59 9.87 -10.68
C ASP A 256 -10.75 10.93 -9.96
N GLN A 257 -11.00 11.15 -8.67
CA GLN A 257 -10.27 12.12 -7.86
C GLN A 257 -8.97 11.54 -7.31
N SER A 258 -7.99 12.41 -7.07
CA SER A 258 -6.76 12.02 -6.39
C SER A 258 -7.05 11.73 -4.92
N LEU A 259 -6.51 10.63 -4.40
CA LEU A 259 -6.53 10.26 -2.98
C LEU A 259 -5.20 10.55 -2.28
N LEU A 260 -4.33 11.36 -2.91
CA LEU A 260 -3.05 11.75 -2.31
C LEU A 260 -3.26 12.73 -1.16
N LYS A 261 -2.37 12.72 -0.17
CA LYS A 261 -2.43 13.63 0.98
C LYS A 261 -2.51 15.09 0.51
N GLY A 262 -3.56 15.81 0.92
CA GLY A 262 -3.81 17.22 0.55
C GLY A 262 -4.62 17.44 -0.73
N SER A 263 -5.06 16.37 -1.40
CA SER A 263 -5.98 16.39 -2.56
C SER A 263 -7.36 16.95 -2.22
N GLY A 264 -7.79 16.81 -0.95
CA GLY A 264 -9.09 17.26 -0.48
C GLY A 264 -10.15 16.18 -0.39
N LEU A 265 -9.84 14.93 -0.77
CA LEU A 265 -10.67 13.75 -0.54
C LEU A 265 -9.88 12.73 0.28
N ASP A 266 -10.43 12.30 1.40
CA ASP A 266 -9.84 11.27 2.24
C ASP A 266 -10.84 10.18 2.60
N ILE A 267 -10.36 8.94 2.64
CA ILE A 267 -11.12 7.76 3.08
C ILE A 267 -10.54 7.32 4.41
N LEU A 268 -11.38 7.28 5.44
CA LEU A 268 -10.97 6.97 6.81
C LEU A 268 -11.73 5.77 7.35
N LEU A 269 -11.06 4.93 8.14
CA LEU A 269 -11.67 3.90 8.97
C LEU A 269 -11.88 4.45 10.38
N CYS A 270 -13.11 4.47 10.87
CA CYS A 270 -13.50 5.14 12.09
C CYS A 270 -14.11 4.18 13.11
N ASP A 271 -13.73 4.35 14.38
CA ASP A 271 -14.26 3.65 15.55
C ASP A 271 -14.89 4.65 16.53
N VAL A 272 -15.95 4.25 17.24
CA VAL A 272 -16.67 5.11 18.19
C VAL A 272 -15.98 5.10 19.55
N MET A 273 -15.55 6.28 19.99
CA MET A 273 -14.93 6.43 21.30
C MET A 273 -15.99 6.39 22.41
N THR A 274 -15.91 5.39 23.29
CA THR A 274 -16.79 5.24 24.45
C THR A 274 -16.13 5.83 25.71
N LYS A 275 -16.20 7.17 25.87
CA LYS A 275 -16.25 7.97 27.13
C LYS A 275 -15.39 9.24 27.15
N GLU A 276 -15.98 10.21 27.85
CA GLU A 276 -15.48 11.51 28.34
C GLU A 276 -14.04 11.46 28.88
N ILE A 277 -13.19 12.36 28.37
CA ILE A 277 -11.96 12.75 29.05
C ILE A 277 -12.31 13.99 29.89
N PRO A 278 -11.93 14.04 31.19
CA PRO A 278 -12.23 15.18 32.04
C PRO A 278 -11.56 16.44 31.48
N GLU A 279 -12.36 17.51 31.42
CA GLU A 279 -11.93 18.87 31.09
C GLU A 279 -10.60 19.21 31.79
N HIS A 280 -9.51 19.28 31.03
CA HIS A 280 -8.40 20.12 31.44
C HIS A 280 -8.70 21.53 30.94
N ASN A 281 -9.34 22.28 31.83
CA ASN A 281 -9.50 23.72 31.77
C ASN A 281 -8.23 24.40 31.24
N ASN A 282 -8.30 24.95 30.04
CA ASN A 282 -7.66 26.22 29.75
C ASN A 282 -8.62 27.02 28.86
N LYS A 283 -9.34 27.92 29.54
CA LYS A 283 -10.29 28.90 29.01
C LYS A 283 -9.72 29.67 27.83
N ILE A 284 -10.48 29.76 26.75
CA ILE A 284 -10.80 31.04 26.09
C ILE A 284 -12.30 31.02 25.79
N ASP A 285 -13.04 31.88 26.50
CA ASP A 285 -14.46 32.18 26.30
C ASP A 285 -14.72 32.66 24.86
N LEU A 286 -15.70 32.07 24.19
CA LEU A 286 -16.60 32.80 23.30
C LEU A 286 -18.03 32.28 23.54
N SER A 287 -18.85 33.21 23.99
CA SER A 287 -20.17 33.06 24.55
C SER A 287 -21.30 33.09 23.50
N VAL A 288 -22.43 32.53 23.91
CA VAL A 288 -23.83 32.92 23.58
C VAL A 288 -24.59 32.04 22.58
N ASN A 289 -25.48 31.25 23.19
CA ASN A 289 -26.84 30.86 22.84
C ASN A 289 -27.11 29.73 21.82
N ASP A 290 -27.76 28.73 22.42
CA ASP A 290 -28.97 28.04 21.97
C ASP A 290 -28.83 26.85 21.02
N LEU A 291 -29.56 25.81 21.43
CA LEU A 291 -30.02 24.62 20.70
C LEU A 291 -29.14 23.36 20.78
N THR A 292 -29.39 22.60 21.85
CA THR A 292 -29.76 21.17 21.82
C THR A 292 -28.90 20.17 21.03
N LEU A 293 -28.38 19.19 21.80
CA LEU A 293 -27.77 17.89 21.49
C LEU A 293 -26.23 17.86 21.34
N PRO A 294 -25.48 17.33 22.33
CA PRO A 294 -24.15 16.79 22.10
C PRO A 294 -24.30 15.32 21.66
N THR A 295 -24.71 15.06 20.42
CA THR A 295 -24.95 13.67 19.94
C THR A 295 -24.22 13.32 18.66
N ALA A 296 -23.04 13.88 18.44
CA ALA A 296 -22.07 13.26 17.53
C ALA A 296 -21.15 12.34 18.36
N PRO A 297 -21.10 11.02 18.09
CA PRO A 297 -20.09 10.17 18.71
C PRO A 297 -18.71 10.66 18.25
N ARG A 298 -17.80 10.93 19.19
CA ARG A 298 -16.39 11.18 18.84
C ARG A 298 -15.83 9.95 18.14
N LEU A 299 -15.32 10.13 16.92
CA LEU A 299 -14.76 9.06 16.12
C LEU A 299 -13.23 9.11 16.16
N SER A 300 -12.59 7.96 16.37
CA SER A 300 -11.16 7.79 16.15
C SER A 300 -10.96 7.21 14.76
N CYS A 301 -10.38 8.00 13.85
CA CYS A 301 -10.29 7.67 12.43
C CYS A 301 -8.85 7.48 11.95
N TYR A 302 -8.63 6.55 11.02
CA TYR A 302 -7.34 6.29 10.37
C TYR A 302 -7.48 6.34 8.85
N SER A 303 -6.56 7.01 8.15
CA SER A 303 -6.62 7.16 6.69
C SER A 303 -6.19 5.88 5.96
N VAL A 304 -7.04 5.42 5.05
CA VAL A 304 -6.79 4.31 4.11
C VAL A 304 -6.70 4.77 2.65
N SER A 305 -6.69 6.09 2.42
CA SER A 305 -6.55 6.69 1.09
C SER A 305 -5.33 6.16 0.32
N ASN A 306 -4.23 5.84 1.04
CA ASN A 306 -2.98 5.33 0.46
C ASN A 306 -3.01 3.86 0.03
N GLU A 307 -4.05 3.10 0.37
CA GLU A 307 -4.22 1.70 -0.04
C GLU A 307 -4.92 1.56 -1.40
N ALA A 308 -5.41 2.66 -1.96
CA ALA A 308 -6.05 2.67 -3.26
C ALA A 308 -5.03 2.38 -4.38
N SER A 309 -5.43 1.49 -5.29
CA SER A 309 -4.68 1.16 -6.50
C SER A 309 -5.14 2.02 -7.67
N LEU A 310 -4.20 2.39 -8.53
CA LEU A 310 -4.51 3.11 -9.77
C LEU A 310 -4.99 2.13 -10.84
N VAL A 311 -6.13 2.45 -11.46
CA VAL A 311 -6.74 1.68 -12.56
C VAL A 311 -6.86 2.59 -13.78
N PRO A 312 -6.63 2.10 -15.02
CA PRO A 312 -6.80 2.91 -16.22
C PRO A 312 -8.20 3.50 -16.35
N ALA A 313 -8.32 4.77 -16.72
CA ALA A 313 -9.62 5.40 -16.91
C ALA A 313 -10.32 4.86 -18.17
N SER A 314 -11.49 4.25 -18.02
CA SER A 314 -12.37 3.86 -19.14
C SER A 314 -13.40 4.96 -19.37
N ARG A 315 -13.19 5.75 -20.43
CA ARG A 315 -14.09 6.81 -20.87
C ARG A 315 -14.25 6.74 -22.38
N SER A 316 -15.37 7.23 -22.89
CA SER A 316 -15.68 7.22 -24.33
C SER A 316 -14.70 8.00 -25.20
N ASP A 317 -13.95 8.94 -24.63
CA ASP A 317 -12.89 9.70 -25.30
C ASP A 317 -11.54 8.96 -25.36
N ILE A 318 -11.33 7.90 -24.57
CA ILE A 318 -10.02 7.25 -24.40
C ILE A 318 -9.97 5.93 -25.19
N LYS A 319 -9.27 5.91 -26.33
CA LYS A 319 -9.13 4.68 -27.16
C LYS A 319 -7.96 3.77 -26.77
N SER A 320 -7.08 4.20 -25.87
CA SER A 320 -5.85 3.47 -25.51
C SER A 320 -5.65 3.42 -24.00
N ILE A 321 -5.10 2.32 -23.50
CA ILE A 321 -4.77 2.07 -22.09
C ILE A 321 -3.66 3.02 -21.61
N ILE A 322 -2.81 3.49 -22.53
CA ILE A 322 -1.73 4.44 -22.24
C ILE A 322 -2.31 5.86 -22.34
N HIS A 323 -2.93 6.32 -21.25
CA HIS A 323 -3.45 7.68 -21.16
C HIS A 323 -3.18 8.26 -19.76
N ASP A 324 -2.99 9.57 -19.67
CA ASP A 324 -2.61 10.28 -18.42
C ASP A 324 -3.71 10.31 -17.35
N LYS A 325 -4.85 9.65 -17.57
CA LYS A 325 -6.00 9.63 -16.66
C LYS A 325 -6.18 8.22 -16.08
N SER A 326 -6.23 8.15 -14.76
CA SER A 326 -6.47 6.93 -14.00
C SER A 326 -7.56 7.16 -12.97
N PHE A 327 -8.25 6.10 -12.60
CA PHE A 327 -9.16 6.06 -11.45
C PHE A 327 -8.43 5.47 -10.24
N ASN A 328 -8.83 5.91 -9.05
CA ASN A 328 -8.42 5.29 -7.80
C ASN A 328 -9.45 4.25 -7.40
N PHE A 329 -8.99 3.01 -7.19
CA PHE A 329 -9.81 1.88 -6.80
C PHE A 329 -9.31 1.29 -5.47
N LEU A 330 -10.20 1.18 -4.49
CA LEU A 330 -9.90 0.59 -3.19
C LEU A 330 -10.86 -0.59 -2.96
N LYS A 331 -10.31 -1.74 -2.54
CA LYS A 331 -11.08 -2.94 -2.18
C LYS A 331 -10.63 -3.40 -0.81
N LEU A 332 -11.56 -3.47 0.15
CA LEU A 332 -11.29 -3.89 1.52
C LEU A 332 -12.22 -5.02 1.92
N LYS A 333 -11.69 -6.07 2.55
CA LYS A 333 -12.53 -7.17 3.08
C LYS A 333 -13.01 -6.80 4.48
N VAL A 334 -14.31 -6.95 4.73
CA VAL A 334 -14.92 -6.61 6.04
C VAL A 334 -14.25 -7.38 7.19
N LYS A 335 -13.81 -8.63 6.94
CA LYS A 335 -13.08 -9.44 7.93
C LYS A 335 -11.74 -8.84 8.37
N GLU A 336 -11.13 -8.01 7.54
CA GLU A 336 -9.82 -7.38 7.78
C GLU A 336 -9.97 -6.01 8.46
N LEU A 337 -11.18 -5.45 8.48
CA LEU A 337 -11.48 -4.14 9.08
C LEU A 337 -11.55 -4.17 10.62
N GLY A 338 -11.37 -5.33 11.26
CA GLY A 338 -11.28 -5.45 12.72
C GLY A 338 -12.51 -4.89 13.46
N ASP A 339 -12.27 -4.00 14.42
CA ASP A 339 -13.31 -3.41 15.28
C ASP A 339 -13.84 -2.06 14.76
N TYR A 340 -13.40 -1.59 13.58
CA TYR A 340 -13.90 -0.33 13.01
C TYR A 340 -15.39 -0.42 12.70
N GLN A 341 -16.12 0.66 12.96
CA GLN A 341 -17.58 0.70 12.83
C GLN A 341 -18.04 1.46 11.59
N TYR A 342 -17.24 2.41 11.09
CA TYR A 342 -17.60 3.24 9.95
C TYR A 342 -16.44 3.39 8.97
N ILE A 343 -16.78 3.50 7.68
CA ILE A 343 -15.91 4.08 6.66
C ILE A 343 -16.38 5.51 6.41
N ALA A 344 -15.53 6.49 6.69
CA ALA A 344 -15.80 7.89 6.44
C ALA A 344 -15.18 8.33 5.11
N VAL A 345 -15.97 8.96 4.25
CA VAL A 345 -15.48 9.64 3.04
C VAL A 345 -15.60 11.14 3.28
N VAL A 346 -14.45 11.82 3.41
CA VAL A 346 -14.34 13.20 3.88
C VAL A 346 -13.86 14.11 2.76
N PHE A 347 -14.58 15.22 2.57
CA PHE A 347 -14.24 16.27 1.62
C PHE A 347 -13.67 17.49 2.36
N SER A 348 -12.35 17.66 2.31
CA SER A 348 -11.67 18.84 2.84
C SER A 348 -11.59 19.99 1.83
N LYS A 349 -11.89 19.73 0.55
CA LYS A 349 -12.00 20.74 -0.52
C LYS A 349 -13.23 20.45 -1.37
N GLU A 350 -13.73 21.46 -2.07
CA GLU A 350 -14.85 21.28 -2.99
C GLU A 350 -14.45 20.31 -4.10
N LEU A 351 -15.29 19.28 -4.28
CA LEU A 351 -15.21 18.41 -5.44
C LEU A 351 -15.80 19.16 -6.63
N VAL A 352 -15.06 19.31 -7.72
CA VAL A 352 -15.56 19.96 -8.95
C VAL A 352 -15.43 18.97 -10.11
N ASN A 353 -16.56 18.63 -10.74
CA ASN A 353 -16.63 17.77 -11.93
C ASN A 353 -15.93 16.41 -11.79
N GLY A 354 -16.31 15.64 -10.76
CA GLY A 354 -15.82 14.28 -10.53
C GLY A 354 -16.93 13.26 -10.33
N PHE A 355 -16.54 11.99 -10.18
CA PHE A 355 -17.42 10.96 -9.66
C PHE A 355 -16.76 10.16 -8.55
N LEU A 356 -17.58 9.68 -7.64
CA LEU A 356 -17.18 8.59 -6.77
C LEU A 356 -18.32 7.61 -6.56
N ILE A 357 -17.93 6.37 -6.32
CA ILE A 357 -18.83 5.29 -5.99
C ILE A 357 -18.19 4.51 -4.83
N GLY A 358 -18.91 4.39 -3.71
CA GLY A 358 -18.54 3.53 -2.59
C GLY A 358 -19.69 2.58 -2.28
N GLU A 359 -19.42 1.29 -2.16
CA GLU A 359 -20.44 0.30 -1.83
C GLU A 359 -19.89 -0.89 -1.04
N PHE A 360 -20.76 -1.48 -0.24
CA PHE A 360 -20.59 -2.81 0.28
C PHE A 360 -21.36 -3.81 -0.58
N PHE A 361 -20.73 -4.92 -0.91
CA PHE A 361 -21.35 -5.99 -1.69
C PHE A 361 -20.95 -7.37 -1.14
N ASP A 362 -21.68 -8.40 -1.59
CA ASP A 362 -21.31 -9.79 -1.34
C ASP A 362 -20.48 -10.31 -2.52
N GLU A 363 -19.22 -10.68 -2.26
CA GLU A 363 -18.32 -11.24 -3.27
C GLU A 363 -18.84 -12.55 -3.87
N ARG A 364 -19.71 -13.29 -3.17
CA ARG A 364 -20.24 -14.59 -3.65
C ARG A 364 -21.25 -14.44 -4.77
N ILE A 365 -22.13 -13.46 -4.66
CA ILE A 365 -23.19 -13.22 -5.65
C ILE A 365 -22.66 -12.45 -6.88
N THR A 366 -21.51 -11.80 -6.74
CA THR A 366 -20.83 -11.10 -7.84
C THR A 366 -19.87 -12.00 -8.61
N LEU A 367 -19.63 -13.23 -8.14
CA LEU A 367 -18.82 -14.24 -8.80
C LEU A 367 -19.70 -15.22 -9.58
N ALA A 368 -19.65 -15.16 -10.91
CA ALA A 368 -20.24 -16.14 -11.80
C ALA A 368 -19.19 -17.19 -12.21
N ASP A 369 -19.48 -18.46 -11.91
CA ASP A 369 -18.63 -19.58 -12.27
C ASP A 369 -19.15 -20.30 -13.52
N ILE A 370 -18.35 -20.33 -14.57
CA ILE A 370 -18.65 -21.12 -15.76
C ILE A 370 -17.82 -22.39 -15.75
N ASN A 371 -18.48 -23.48 -15.36
CA ASN A 371 -17.91 -24.80 -15.46
C ASN A 371 -18.26 -25.42 -16.82
N THR A 372 -17.37 -25.24 -17.79
CA THR A 372 -17.47 -25.84 -19.13
C THR A 372 -16.23 -26.67 -19.41
N SER A 373 -16.31 -27.68 -20.29
CA SER A 373 -15.14 -28.42 -20.74
C SER A 373 -14.45 -27.72 -21.91
N MET A 374 -13.17 -28.00 -22.15
CA MET A 374 -12.47 -27.42 -23.30
C MET A 374 -13.05 -27.86 -24.64
N LYS A 375 -13.59 -29.09 -24.70
CA LYS A 375 -14.28 -29.58 -25.88
C LYS A 375 -15.53 -28.74 -26.17
N ASP A 376 -16.35 -28.48 -25.16
CA ASP A 376 -17.60 -27.73 -25.31
C ASP A 376 -17.30 -26.26 -25.63
N LEU A 377 -16.26 -25.69 -25.01
CA LEU A 377 -15.80 -24.33 -25.35
C LEU A 377 -15.37 -24.20 -26.83
N LEU A 378 -14.70 -25.22 -27.38
CA LEU A 378 -14.24 -25.20 -28.79
C LEU A 378 -15.36 -25.41 -29.81
N ILE A 379 -16.40 -26.16 -29.44
CA ILE A 379 -17.52 -26.49 -30.35
C ILE A 379 -18.61 -25.42 -30.27
N ASP A 380 -19.07 -25.11 -29.06
CA ASP A 380 -20.27 -24.30 -28.82
C ASP A 380 -19.93 -22.87 -28.35
N GLY A 381 -18.71 -22.66 -27.83
CA GLY A 381 -18.34 -21.39 -27.21
C GLY A 381 -19.00 -21.17 -25.85
N ILE A 382 -18.91 -19.94 -25.34
CA ILE A 382 -19.64 -19.49 -24.14
C ILE A 382 -20.51 -18.30 -24.54
N HIS A 383 -21.81 -18.42 -24.29
CA HIS A 383 -22.78 -17.35 -24.49
C HIS A 383 -23.46 -17.03 -23.15
N ILE A 384 -23.42 -15.77 -22.76
CA ILE A 384 -24.05 -15.27 -21.53
C ILE A 384 -24.97 -14.13 -21.93
N ASP A 385 -26.27 -14.32 -21.77
CA ASP A 385 -27.27 -13.37 -22.24
C ASP A 385 -27.48 -12.19 -21.27
N ALA A 386 -27.27 -12.40 -19.97
CA ALA A 386 -27.40 -11.36 -18.95
C ALA A 386 -26.30 -11.49 -17.90
N PHE A 387 -25.40 -10.49 -17.86
CA PHE A 387 -24.37 -10.38 -16.84
C PHE A 387 -24.03 -8.90 -16.58
N PRO A 388 -23.87 -8.47 -15.31
CA PRO A 388 -24.03 -9.27 -14.08
C PRO A 388 -25.49 -9.46 -13.66
N GLU A 389 -25.78 -10.53 -12.91
CA GLU A 389 -27.13 -10.78 -12.33
C GLU A 389 -27.50 -9.79 -11.23
N HIS A 390 -26.48 -9.20 -10.59
CA HIS A 390 -26.63 -8.22 -9.52
C HIS A 390 -25.84 -6.94 -9.83
N ILE A 391 -26.43 -5.80 -9.48
CA ILE A 391 -25.79 -4.49 -9.66
C ILE A 391 -24.68 -4.36 -8.61
N ALA A 392 -23.43 -4.44 -9.07
CA ALA A 392 -22.25 -4.17 -8.29
C ALA A 392 -21.18 -3.51 -9.18
N LEU A 393 -20.31 -2.73 -8.55
CA LEU A 393 -19.16 -2.08 -9.17
C LEU A 393 -18.12 -3.09 -9.64
N LEU A 394 -18.05 -4.25 -8.97
CA LEU A 394 -17.21 -5.37 -9.36
C LEU A 394 -18.08 -6.61 -9.59
N SER A 395 -17.93 -7.24 -10.75
CA SER A 395 -18.50 -8.55 -11.04
C SER A 395 -17.42 -9.42 -11.67
N MET A 396 -17.28 -10.65 -11.23
CA MET A 396 -16.21 -11.54 -11.68
C MET A 396 -16.82 -12.74 -12.38
N LEU A 397 -16.26 -13.07 -13.53
CA LEU A 397 -16.58 -14.28 -14.30
C LEU A 397 -15.38 -15.20 -14.26
N ARG A 398 -15.48 -16.29 -13.52
CA ARG A 398 -14.42 -17.29 -13.45
C ARG A 398 -14.71 -18.39 -14.46
N ILE A 399 -13.78 -18.56 -15.38
CA ILE A 399 -13.80 -19.61 -16.40
C ILE A 399 -12.52 -20.43 -16.17
N PRO A 400 -12.57 -21.53 -15.40
CA PRO A 400 -11.35 -22.26 -15.04
C PRO A 400 -10.59 -22.83 -16.24
N VAL A 401 -11.32 -23.14 -17.32
CA VAL A 401 -10.81 -23.89 -18.48
C VAL A 401 -10.04 -23.03 -19.50
N ILE A 402 -10.05 -21.71 -19.39
CA ILE A 402 -9.29 -20.81 -20.29
C ILE A 402 -7.82 -20.59 -19.85
N ASP A 403 -7.30 -21.37 -18.90
CA ASP A 403 -5.90 -21.36 -18.47
C ASP A 403 -4.97 -22.07 -19.48
N SER A 404 -4.92 -21.56 -20.71
CA SER A 404 -4.04 -22.08 -21.76
C SER A 404 -3.31 -20.93 -22.44
N SER A 405 -1.97 -21.03 -22.46
CA SER A 405 -1.10 -20.09 -23.19
C SER A 405 -0.98 -20.39 -24.69
N LEU A 406 -1.56 -21.51 -25.14
CA LEU A 406 -1.51 -21.92 -26.54
C LEU A 406 -2.72 -21.44 -27.35
N LEU A 407 -3.76 -20.94 -26.68
CA LEU A 407 -5.02 -20.56 -27.30
C LEU A 407 -5.29 -19.08 -27.08
N THR A 408 -5.82 -18.42 -28.11
CA THR A 408 -6.37 -17.07 -28.01
C THR A 408 -7.88 -17.17 -28.15
N TYR A 409 -8.61 -16.61 -27.20
CA TYR A 409 -10.07 -16.65 -27.16
C TYR A 409 -10.62 -15.30 -27.63
N LYS A 410 -11.66 -15.33 -28.47
CA LYS A 410 -12.34 -14.10 -28.88
C LYS A 410 -13.50 -13.83 -27.95
N MET A 411 -13.54 -12.63 -27.40
CA MET A 411 -14.63 -12.14 -26.57
C MET A 411 -15.37 -11.03 -27.30
N SER A 412 -16.70 -11.11 -27.34
CA SER A 412 -17.58 -10.04 -27.82
C SER A 412 -18.57 -9.69 -26.72
N ILE A 413 -18.72 -8.40 -26.43
CA ILE A 413 -19.62 -7.86 -25.42
C ILE A 413 -20.62 -6.97 -26.12
N ARG A 414 -21.90 -7.31 -26.00
CA ARG A 414 -23.01 -6.46 -26.46
C ARG A 414 -23.60 -5.75 -25.26
N ARG A 415 -23.61 -4.42 -25.32
CA ARG A 415 -24.02 -3.54 -24.22
C ARG A 415 -25.45 -3.06 -24.45
N THR A 416 -26.26 -3.08 -23.41
CA THR A 416 -27.63 -2.54 -23.40
C THR A 416 -27.78 -1.54 -22.26
N GLY A 417 -28.12 -0.27 -22.56
CA GLY A 417 -28.45 0.72 -21.53
C GLY A 417 -27.26 1.36 -20.79
N CYS A 418 -26.21 1.75 -21.50
CA CYS A 418 -25.07 2.49 -20.92
C CYS A 418 -24.69 3.65 -21.82
N VAL A 419 -24.97 4.90 -21.42
CA VAL A 419 -24.58 6.10 -22.17
C VAL A 419 -23.51 6.89 -21.40
N GLY A 420 -22.28 6.94 -21.91
CA GLY A 420 -21.25 7.93 -21.51
C GLY A 420 -20.13 7.48 -20.56
N LYS A 421 -20.31 6.44 -19.72
CA LYS A 421 -19.23 5.85 -18.89
C LYS A 421 -19.05 4.38 -19.26
N MET A 422 -17.81 3.96 -19.51
CA MET A 422 -17.52 2.64 -20.10
C MET A 422 -16.97 1.68 -19.03
N PRO A 423 -17.36 0.40 -19.04
CA PRO A 423 -16.83 -0.58 -18.09
C PRO A 423 -15.32 -0.76 -18.29
N ILE A 424 -14.61 -1.07 -17.21
CA ILE A 424 -13.20 -1.46 -17.25
C ILE A 424 -13.15 -2.98 -17.20
N PHE A 425 -12.43 -3.57 -18.15
CA PHE A 425 -12.20 -5.00 -18.17
C PHE A 425 -10.84 -5.32 -17.58
N THR A 426 -10.78 -6.32 -16.70
CA THR A 426 -9.51 -6.87 -16.20
C THR A 426 -9.50 -8.38 -16.40
N GLN A 427 -8.63 -8.87 -17.28
CA GLN A 427 -8.28 -10.29 -17.22
C GLN A 427 -7.24 -10.47 -16.12
N SER A 428 -7.45 -11.46 -15.25
CA SER A 428 -6.51 -11.79 -14.19
C SER A 428 -6.31 -13.29 -14.08
N ILE A 429 -5.07 -13.74 -14.05
CA ILE A 429 -4.79 -15.15 -13.77
C ILE A 429 -4.02 -15.31 -12.47
N SER A 430 -4.61 -16.07 -11.56
CA SER A 430 -4.05 -16.30 -10.23
C SER A 430 -2.81 -17.20 -10.23
N THR A 431 -2.64 -18.07 -11.24
CA THR A 431 -1.46 -18.94 -11.38
C THR A 431 -0.17 -18.18 -11.71
N MET A 432 -0.27 -17.08 -12.47
CA MET A 432 0.89 -16.34 -12.99
C MET A 432 0.98 -14.89 -12.52
N TYR A 433 0.07 -14.45 -11.64
CA TYR A 433 -0.07 -13.05 -11.23
C TYR A 433 -0.18 -12.07 -12.42
N GLU A 434 -0.73 -12.52 -13.56
CA GLU A 434 -0.95 -11.66 -14.73
C GLU A 434 -2.22 -10.85 -14.50
N SER A 435 -2.17 -9.55 -14.76
CA SER A 435 -3.34 -8.66 -14.82
C SER A 435 -3.22 -7.77 -16.04
N LYS A 436 -4.15 -7.90 -16.99
CA LYS A 436 -4.20 -7.06 -18.19
C LYS A 436 -5.53 -6.31 -18.23
N PHE A 437 -5.42 -4.99 -18.27
CA PHE A 437 -6.55 -4.09 -18.38
C PHE A 437 -6.91 -3.91 -19.84
N ILE A 438 -8.21 -3.92 -20.15
CA ILE A 438 -8.72 -3.57 -21.46
C ILE A 438 -9.81 -2.52 -21.25
N VAL A 439 -9.68 -1.40 -21.95
CA VAL A 439 -10.63 -0.27 -21.86
C VAL A 439 -11.57 -0.31 -23.05
N ASN A 440 -12.82 0.10 -22.86
CA ASN A 440 -13.81 0.26 -23.93
C ASN A 440 -14.04 -1.01 -24.78
N VAL A 441 -14.20 -2.16 -24.11
CA VAL A 441 -14.34 -3.47 -24.78
C VAL A 441 -15.69 -3.59 -25.49
N ASP A 442 -15.63 -3.77 -26.81
CA ASP A 442 -16.73 -4.31 -27.63
C ASP A 442 -16.35 -5.70 -28.15
N ASP A 443 -15.21 -5.80 -28.83
CA ASP A 443 -14.61 -7.05 -29.25
C ASP A 443 -13.14 -7.06 -28.81
N SER A 444 -12.66 -8.14 -28.20
CA SER A 444 -11.28 -8.26 -27.74
C SER A 444 -10.77 -9.69 -27.77
N ASP A 445 -9.46 -9.82 -28.01
CA ASP A 445 -8.74 -11.08 -27.88
C ASP A 445 -8.25 -11.25 -26.44
N LEU A 446 -8.62 -12.38 -25.84
CA LEU A 446 -8.15 -12.85 -24.55
C LEU A 446 -7.02 -13.83 -24.77
N ASN A 447 -5.86 -13.48 -24.24
CA ASN A 447 -4.65 -14.28 -24.30
C ASN A 447 -3.98 -14.29 -22.94
N ILE A 448 -3.37 -15.43 -22.60
CA ILE A 448 -2.71 -15.65 -21.32
C ILE A 448 -1.27 -16.08 -21.60
N HIS A 449 -0.33 -15.59 -20.81
CA HIS A 449 1.07 -15.94 -20.96
C HIS A 449 1.36 -17.32 -20.36
N GLY A 450 2.29 -18.05 -20.98
CA GLY A 450 2.75 -19.33 -20.47
C GLY A 450 3.53 -19.18 -19.16
N GLN A 451 3.59 -20.25 -18.38
CA GLN A 451 4.36 -20.28 -17.14
C GLN A 451 5.83 -19.95 -17.40
N ALA A 452 6.35 -18.94 -16.71
CA ALA A 452 7.78 -18.67 -16.72
C ALA A 452 8.52 -19.82 -15.99
N PRO A 453 9.65 -20.33 -16.53
CA PRO A 453 10.33 -21.53 -16.04
C PRO A 453 10.88 -21.45 -14.61
N PHE A 454 10.84 -20.28 -13.97
CA PHE A 454 11.36 -20.03 -12.63
C PHE A 454 10.30 -19.58 -11.61
N VAL A 455 9.00 -19.61 -11.97
CA VAL A 455 7.90 -19.26 -11.07
C VAL A 455 7.28 -20.54 -10.53
N THR A 456 7.28 -20.69 -9.20
CA THR A 456 6.63 -21.82 -8.53
C THR A 456 5.12 -21.79 -8.82
N PRO A 457 4.54 -22.85 -9.42
CA PRO A 457 3.12 -22.87 -9.72
C PRO A 457 2.31 -22.77 -8.43
N VAL A 458 1.29 -21.91 -8.42
CA VAL A 458 0.29 -21.88 -7.34
C VAL A 458 -0.60 -23.11 -7.51
N PRO A 459 -0.64 -24.05 -6.54
CA PRO A 459 -1.55 -25.18 -6.62
C PRO A 459 -2.99 -24.66 -6.62
N ASN A 460 -3.79 -25.06 -7.62
CA ASN A 460 -5.20 -24.68 -7.82
C ASN A 460 -5.47 -23.24 -8.29
N GLY A 461 -4.53 -22.55 -8.93
CA GLY A 461 -4.88 -21.29 -9.57
C GLY A 461 -5.89 -21.48 -10.70
N CYS A 462 -6.84 -20.56 -10.81
CA CYS A 462 -7.84 -20.50 -11.88
C CYS A 462 -7.61 -19.23 -12.71
N GLY A 463 -7.83 -19.34 -14.02
CA GLY A 463 -8.13 -18.19 -14.88
C GLY A 463 -9.42 -17.50 -14.42
N SER A 464 -9.35 -16.21 -14.16
CA SER A 464 -10.54 -15.40 -13.86
C SER A 464 -10.60 -14.18 -14.77
N ILE A 465 -11.78 -13.92 -15.32
CA ILE A 465 -12.06 -12.69 -16.02
C ILE A 465 -12.83 -11.81 -15.06
N SER A 466 -12.30 -10.66 -14.70
CA SER A 466 -12.95 -9.72 -13.79
C SER A 466 -13.51 -8.53 -14.59
N PHE A 467 -14.78 -8.21 -14.35
CA PHE A 467 -15.48 -7.10 -14.95
C PHE A 467 -15.67 -6.01 -13.90
N HIS A 468 -15.02 -4.86 -14.11
CA HIS A 468 -15.28 -3.67 -13.30
C HIS A 468 -16.37 -2.88 -14.01
N TYR A 469 -17.60 -3.03 -13.52
CA TYR A 469 -18.75 -2.36 -14.10
C TYR A 469 -18.84 -0.94 -13.56
N CYS A 470 -18.79 0.04 -14.46
CA CYS A 470 -18.89 1.46 -14.11
C CYS A 470 -20.08 2.13 -14.81
N CYS A 471 -21.20 1.41 -14.97
CA CYS A 471 -22.45 2.04 -15.39
C CYS A 471 -23.38 2.22 -14.21
N ASN A 472 -23.93 3.41 -14.14
CA ASN A 472 -24.81 3.88 -13.10
C ASN A 472 -26.02 4.52 -13.76
N ASP A 473 -26.79 3.74 -14.54
CA ASP A 473 -28.12 4.17 -14.95
C ASP A 473 -29.07 3.81 -13.81
N ILE A 474 -29.00 4.64 -12.75
CA ILE A 474 -30.10 4.85 -11.81
C ILE A 474 -30.86 6.07 -12.33
N GLU A 475 -31.53 5.93 -13.46
CA GLU A 475 -32.74 6.70 -13.74
C GLU A 475 -33.80 5.69 -14.19
N GLY A 476 -34.86 5.60 -13.39
CA GLY A 476 -35.87 4.57 -13.57
C GLY A 476 -36.56 4.63 -14.92
N SER A 477 -36.68 3.47 -15.55
CA SER A 477 -37.89 3.10 -16.27
C SER A 477 -38.06 1.59 -16.17
N THR A 478 -39.23 1.22 -15.64
CA THR A 478 -39.91 -0.09 -15.67
C THR A 478 -39.61 -0.97 -16.87
#